data_AF-A0A1G4VXV9-F1
#
_entry.id   AF-A0A1G4VXV9-F1
#
_cell.length_a   1.000
_cell.length_b   1.000
_cell.length_c   1.000
_cell.angle_alpha   90.00
_cell.angle_beta   90.00
_cell.angle_gamma   90.00
#
_symmetry.space_group_name_H-M   'P 1'
#
loop_
_entity.id
_entity.type
_entity.pdbx_description
1 polymer ?
#
loop_
_entity_poly.entity_id
_entity_poly.type
_entity_poly.pdbx_seq_one_letter_code
_entity_poly.pdbx_strand_id
1 'polypeptide(L)'
;MHADTAAIAHAGRTLAGTAVELTGLAAALPAVADAAPALFGPIADALVTALREAVADTTHAVAQLGDHLAVAGATAGHAAVAYRDSEHHVGQSLSSFGG
;
A
#
# COMPACT_ATOMS: atom_id res chain seq x y z
N MET A 1 6.01 -18.22 -6.21
CA MET A 1 5.84 -17.10 -7.15
C MET A 1 4.40 -16.60 -7.28
N HIS A 2 3.42 -17.37 -7.80
CA HIS A 2 2.03 -16.88 -7.88
C HIS A 2 1.42 -16.53 -6.50
N ALA A 3 1.80 -17.28 -5.46
CA ALA A 3 1.45 -16.96 -4.08
C ALA A 3 2.01 -15.60 -3.62
N ASP A 4 3.24 -15.27 -4.01
CA ASP A 4 3.90 -14.01 -3.65
C ASP A 4 3.25 -12.83 -4.39
N THR A 5 2.90 -13.00 -5.66
CA THR A 5 2.17 -11.98 -6.43
C THR A 5 0.77 -11.74 -5.86
N ALA A 6 0.07 -12.80 -5.46
CA ALA A 6 -1.24 -12.69 -4.83
C ALA A 6 -1.18 -12.00 -3.46
N ALA A 7 -0.15 -12.29 -2.66
CA ALA A 7 0.10 -11.64 -1.37
C ALA A 7 0.40 -10.14 -1.54
N ILE A 8 1.26 -9.76 -2.51
CA ILE A 8 1.55 -8.36 -2.83
C ILE A 8 0.28 -7.63 -3.28
N ALA A 9 -0.52 -8.25 -4.16
CA ALA A 9 -1.78 -7.67 -4.62
C ALA A 9 -2.80 -7.51 -3.48
N HIS A 10 -2.86 -8.46 -2.54
CA HIS A 10 -3.70 -8.35 -1.36
C HIS A 10 -3.25 -7.22 -0.44
N ALA A 11 -1.95 -7.13 -0.14
CA ALA A 11 -1.37 -6.05 0.65
C ALA A 11 -1.66 -4.67 0.04
N GLY A 12 -1.54 -4.54 -1.29
CA GLY A 12 -1.87 -3.30 -2.00
C GLY A 12 -3.33 -2.87 -1.84
N ARG A 13 -4.28 -3.83 -1.91
CA ARG A 13 -5.70 -3.52 -1.66
C ARG A 13 -5.97 -3.07 -0.24
N THR A 14 -5.35 -3.73 0.74
CA THR A 14 -5.47 -3.33 2.16
C THR A 14 -4.94 -1.92 2.37
N LEU A 15 -3.78 -1.58 1.79
CA LEU A 15 -3.21 -0.24 1.88
C LEU A 15 -4.08 0.84 1.23
N ALA A 16 -4.70 0.53 0.08
CA ALA A 16 -5.65 1.44 -0.55
C ALA A 16 -6.86 1.71 0.36
N GLY A 17 -7.36 0.69 1.06
CA GLY A 17 -8.39 0.84 2.09
C GLY A 17 -7.95 1.77 3.21
N THR A 18 -6.75 1.54 3.77
CA THR A 18 -6.18 2.40 4.83
C THR A 18 -5.98 3.84 4.37
N ALA A 19 -5.56 4.07 3.12
CA ALA A 19 -5.41 5.41 2.56
C ALA A 19 -6.75 6.17 2.48
N VAL A 20 -7.84 5.47 2.13
CA VAL A 20 -9.19 6.03 2.11
C VAL A 20 -9.64 6.40 3.52
N GLU A 21 -9.40 5.53 4.51
CA GLU A 21 -9.74 5.79 5.91
C GLU A 21 -8.98 7.01 6.46
N LEU A 22 -7.68 7.13 6.17
CA LEU A 22 -6.88 8.29 6.58
C LEU A 22 -7.34 9.58 5.92
N THR A 23 -7.73 9.52 4.64
CA THR A 23 -8.34 10.67 3.94
C THR A 23 -9.65 11.08 4.60
N GLY A 24 -10.48 10.12 5.01
CA GLY A 24 -11.69 10.37 5.77
C GLY A 24 -11.40 11.01 7.14
N LEU A 25 -10.38 10.54 7.85
CA LEU A 25 -9.96 11.10 9.13
C LEU A 25 -9.47 12.55 8.96
N ALA A 26 -8.65 12.80 7.94
CA ALA A 26 -8.16 14.13 7.60
C ALA A 26 -9.31 15.11 7.29
N ALA A 27 -10.34 14.64 6.58
CA ALA A 27 -11.53 15.43 6.29
C ALA A 27 -12.39 15.71 7.55
N ALA A 28 -12.35 14.84 8.56
CA ALA A 28 -13.10 15.00 9.81
C ALA A 28 -12.38 15.88 10.85
N LEU A 29 -11.05 16.02 10.77
CA LEU A 29 -10.23 16.79 11.70
C LEU A 29 -10.66 18.27 11.89
N PRO A 30 -11.13 19.00 10.87
CA PRO A 30 -11.63 20.37 11.05
C PRO A 30 -12.82 20.44 12.01
N ALA A 31 -13.80 19.53 11.90
CA ALA A 31 -14.95 19.48 12.79
C ALA A 31 -14.55 19.15 14.24
N VAL A 32 -13.52 18.30 14.41
CA VAL A 32 -12.93 18.02 15.72
C VAL A 32 -12.24 19.26 16.27
N ALA A 33 -11.51 20.01 15.43
CA ALA A 33 -10.84 21.24 15.82
C ALA A 33 -11.84 22.31 16.31
N ASP A 34 -13.00 22.42 15.67
CA ASP A 34 -14.06 23.36 16.07
C ASP A 34 -14.68 22.99 17.43
N ALA A 35 -14.80 21.69 17.73
CA ALA A 35 -15.37 21.19 18.99
C ALA A 35 -14.34 21.06 20.14
N ALA A 36 -13.05 20.97 19.81
CA ALA A 36 -11.99 20.65 20.77
C ALA A 36 -11.85 21.65 21.93
N PRO A 37 -11.96 22.98 21.75
CA PRO A 37 -11.88 23.94 22.86
C PRO A 37 -12.94 23.71 23.94
N ALA A 38 -14.15 23.28 23.54
CA ALA A 38 -15.25 23.00 24.47
C ALA A 38 -15.07 21.67 25.24
N LEU A 39 -14.35 20.71 24.65
CA LEU A 39 -14.15 19.37 25.23
C LEU A 39 -12.87 19.25 26.05
N PHE A 40 -11.79 19.89 25.60
CA PHE A 40 -10.44 19.70 26.14
C PHE A 40 -9.82 20.99 26.70
N GLY A 41 -10.53 22.12 26.58
CA GLY A 41 -10.09 23.41 27.10
C GLY A 41 -8.68 23.77 26.60
N PRO A 42 -7.74 24.14 27.49
CA PRO A 42 -6.42 24.63 27.09
C PRO A 42 -5.50 23.57 26.43
N ILE A 43 -5.85 22.28 26.47
CA ILE A 43 -5.08 21.20 25.83
C ILE A 43 -5.51 21.01 24.36
N ALA A 44 -6.66 21.57 23.96
CA ALA A 44 -7.28 21.37 22.66
C ALA A 44 -6.32 21.63 21.49
N ASP A 45 -5.60 22.75 21.50
CA ASP A 45 -4.71 23.13 20.39
C ASP A 45 -3.54 22.16 20.23
N ALA A 46 -2.90 21.75 21.32
CA ALA A 46 -1.80 20.80 21.30
C ALA A 46 -2.27 19.42 20.80
N LEU A 47 -3.45 18.97 21.25
CA LEU A 47 -4.05 17.71 20.83
C LEU A 47 -4.41 17.72 19.34
N VAL A 48 -5.10 18.77 18.87
CA VAL A 48 -5.50 18.90 17.47
C VAL A 48 -4.28 19.01 16.54
N THR A 49 -3.24 19.71 16.99
CA THR A 49 -1.96 19.80 16.25
C THR A 49 -1.31 18.42 16.14
N ALA A 50 -1.17 17.71 17.26
CA ALA A 50 -0.60 16.36 17.26
C ALA A 50 -1.42 15.38 16.40
N LEU A 51 -2.75 15.48 16.42
CA LEU A 51 -3.62 14.66 15.57
C LEU A 51 -3.43 14.97 14.08
N ARG A 52 -3.30 16.24 13.70
CA ARG A 52 -3.02 16.64 12.31
C ARG A 52 -1.67 16.11 11.84
N GLU A 53 -0.64 16.26 12.66
CA GLU A 53 0.70 15.75 12.37
C GLU A 53 0.68 14.22 12.21
N ALA A 54 0.09 13.50 13.16
CA ALA A 54 0.00 12.05 13.11
C ALA A 54 -0.74 11.54 11.86
N VAL A 55 -1.82 12.20 11.46
CA VAL A 55 -2.55 11.86 10.22
C VAL A 55 -1.71 12.13 8.98
N ALA A 56 -1.02 13.27 8.93
CA ALA A 56 -0.14 13.61 7.82
C ALA A 56 1.01 12.60 7.67
N ASP A 57 1.69 12.28 8.77
CA ASP A 57 2.81 11.33 8.81
C ASP A 57 2.36 9.92 8.40
N THR A 58 1.22 9.47 8.93
CA THR A 58 0.68 8.15 8.60
C THR A 58 0.26 8.08 7.14
N THR A 59 -0.38 9.14 6.61
CA THR A 59 -0.76 9.22 5.19
C THR A 59 0.48 9.14 4.30
N HIS A 60 1.55 9.85 4.66
CA HIS A 60 2.80 9.82 3.92
C HIS A 60 3.45 8.43 3.94
N ALA A 61 3.49 7.76 5.11
CA ALA A 61 4.02 6.41 5.24
C ALA A 61 3.23 5.39 4.42
N VAL A 62 1.89 5.48 4.42
CA VAL A 62 1.01 4.63 3.62
C VAL A 62 1.24 4.84 2.12
N ALA A 63 1.42 6.09 1.68
CA ALA A 63 1.75 6.38 0.28
C ALA A 63 3.08 5.74 -0.14
N GLN A 64 4.15 5.93 0.65
CA GLN A 64 5.46 5.33 0.36
C GLN A 64 5.41 3.80 0.31
N LEU A 65 4.70 3.17 1.24
CA LEU A 65 4.54 1.72 1.25
C LEU A 65 3.72 1.23 0.04
N GLY A 66 2.74 2.01 -0.40
CA GLY A 66 2.00 1.77 -1.64
C GLY A 66 2.90 1.76 -2.86
N ASP A 67 3.80 2.75 -2.99
CA ASP A 67 4.78 2.82 -4.08
C ASP A 67 5.72 1.61 -4.07
N HIS A 68 6.24 1.22 -2.90
CA HIS A 68 7.08 0.03 -2.77
C HIS A 68 6.35 -1.26 -3.17
N LEU A 69 5.09 -1.43 -2.79
CA LEU A 69 4.30 -2.59 -3.19
C LEU A 69 3.99 -2.61 -4.68
N ALA A 70 3.76 -1.45 -5.31
CA ALA A 70 3.57 -1.35 -6.75
C ALA A 70 4.83 -1.81 -7.50
N VAL A 71 6.01 -1.37 -7.07
CA VAL A 71 7.30 -1.80 -7.63
C VAL A 71 7.54 -3.29 -7.41
N ALA A 72 7.28 -3.80 -6.19
CA ALA A 72 7.42 -5.22 -5.88
C ALA A 72 6.46 -6.08 -6.72
N GLY A 73 5.23 -5.62 -6.92
CA GLY A 73 4.22 -6.29 -7.73
C GLY A 73 4.62 -6.36 -9.21
N ALA A 74 5.10 -5.25 -9.78
CA ALA A 74 5.60 -5.21 -11.15
C ALA A 74 6.81 -6.17 -11.33
N THR A 75 7.75 -6.15 -10.39
CA THR A 75 8.93 -7.01 -10.41
C THR A 75 8.55 -8.49 -10.34
N ALA A 76 7.66 -8.86 -9.41
CA ALA A 76 7.16 -10.23 -9.29
C ALA A 76 6.38 -10.67 -10.53
N GLY A 77 5.62 -9.78 -11.17
CA GLY A 77 4.95 -10.05 -12.44
C GLY A 77 5.94 -10.34 -13.57
N HIS A 78 6.95 -9.49 -13.75
CA HIS A 78 7.99 -9.67 -14.78
C HIS A 78 8.78 -10.96 -14.60
N ALA A 79 9.20 -11.28 -13.38
CA ALA A 79 9.94 -12.51 -13.13
C ALA A 79 9.08 -13.78 -13.34
N ALA A 80 7.75 -13.70 -13.16
CA ALA A 80 6.85 -14.83 -13.39
C ALA A 80 6.67 -15.13 -14.87
N VAL A 81 6.64 -14.09 -15.70
CA VAL A 81 6.65 -14.22 -17.16
C VAL A 81 7.98 -14.81 -17.62
N ALA A 82 9.11 -14.24 -17.18
CA ALA A 82 10.43 -14.70 -17.58
C ALA A 82 10.67 -16.18 -17.21
N TYR A 83 10.20 -16.62 -16.03
CA TYR A 83 10.30 -18.02 -15.63
C TYR A 83 9.47 -18.95 -16.53
N ARG A 84 8.22 -18.57 -16.83
CA ARG A 84 7.33 -19.33 -17.73
C ARG A 84 7.92 -19.45 -19.13
N ASP A 85 8.49 -18.37 -19.65
CA ASP A 85 9.11 -18.35 -20.99
C ASP A 85 10.36 -19.25 -21.02
N SER A 86 11.15 -19.27 -19.95
CA SER A 86 12.29 -20.17 -19.80
C SER A 86 11.85 -21.64 -19.75
N GLU A 87 10.83 -21.99 -18.96
CA GLU A 87 10.27 -23.34 -18.92
C GLU A 87 9.75 -23.78 -20.30
N HIS A 88 9.08 -22.89 -21.01
CA HIS A 88 8.57 -23.16 -22.35
C HIS A 88 9.71 -23.44 -23.35
N HIS A 89 10.77 -22.63 -23.32
CA HIS A 89 11.91 -22.77 -24.21
C HIS A 89 12.72 -24.05 -23.94
N VAL A 90 12.91 -24.42 -22.66
CA VAL A 90 13.53 -25.68 -22.27
C VAL A 90 12.67 -26.88 -22.70
N GLY A 91 11.35 -26.81 -22.52
CA GLY A 91 10.42 -27.86 -22.96
C GLY A 91 10.42 -28.09 -24.47
N GLN A 92 10.47 -27.00 -25.26
CA GLN A 92 10.61 -27.09 -26.72
C GLN A 92 11.95 -27.69 -27.14
N SER A 93 13.04 -27.29 -26.48
CA SER A 93 14.39 -27.80 -26.78
C SER A 93 14.50 -29.30 -26.49
N LEU A 94 13.98 -29.78 -25.34
CA LEU A 94 13.97 -31.21 -25.00
C LEU A 94 13.13 -32.04 -25.98
N SER A 95 11.99 -31.51 -26.44
CA SER A 95 11.13 -32.18 -27.42
C SER A 95 11.81 -32.26 -28.80
N SER A 96 12.69 -31.31 -29.13
CA SER A 96 13.48 -31.29 -30.38
C SER A 96 14.64 -32.30 -30.39
N PHE A 97 15.15 -32.72 -29.23
CA PHE A 97 16.26 -33.70 -29.15
C PHE A 97 15.80 -35.15 -28.94
N GLY A 98 14.54 -35.37 -28.56
CA GLY A 98 13.97 -36.70 -28.29
C GLY A 98 13.11 -37.29 -29.41
N GLY A 99 13.05 -36.63 -30.59
CA GLY A 99 12.30 -37.07 -31.78
C GLY A 99 13.18 -37.72 -32.83
#